data_AF-A0A4S4E445-F1
#
_entry.id   AF-A0A4S4E445-F1
#
_cell.length_a   1.000
_cell.length_b   1.000
_cell.length_c   1.000
_cell.angle_alpha   90.00
_cell.angle_beta   90.00
_cell.angle_gamma   90.00
#
_symmetry.space_group_name_H-M   'P 1'
#
loop_
_entity.id
_entity.type
_entity.pdbx_description
1 polymer ?
#
loop_
_entity_poly.entity_id
_entity_poly.type
_entity_poly.pdbx_seq_one_letter_code
_entity_poly.pdbx_strand_id
1 'polypeptide(L)'
;MEIYCLYGVGIPTERSYVYKLSLSNRCKSIPFQIDSSADESGDSCLKREVYFVDGDESVPVLSAGFMCAKGWRGRTRFNPSGIATYIREFRHKPPASFLEGRGLESGAHVDIMGNGALIEDVLRVAAGATGAELGGDKIYSDIVRMSERINIRL
;
A
#
# COMPACT_ATOMS: atom_id res chain seq x y z
N MET A 1 8.74 0.03 -23.71
CA MET A 1 8.57 0.80 -22.45
C MET A 1 7.38 0.21 -21.74
N GLU A 2 7.50 -0.03 -20.44
CA GLU A 2 6.50 -0.68 -19.59
C GLU A 2 6.47 0.09 -18.25
N ILE A 3 5.33 0.06 -17.57
CA ILE A 3 5.16 0.68 -16.24
C ILE A 3 4.99 -0.46 -15.23
N TYR A 4 5.78 -0.41 -14.16
CA TYR A 4 5.72 -1.37 -13.07
C TYR A 4 5.34 -0.66 -11.78
N CYS A 5 4.25 -1.08 -11.13
CA CYS A 5 3.91 -0.65 -9.78
C CYS A 5 4.37 -1.72 -8.79
N LEU A 6 5.44 -1.43 -8.04
CA LEU A 6 6.01 -2.29 -7.01
C LEU A 6 5.65 -1.72 -5.64
N TYR A 7 4.91 -2.47 -4.82
CA TYR A 7 4.51 -2.01 -3.48
C TYR A 7 4.22 -3.16 -2.51
N GLY A 8 4.31 -2.85 -1.22
CA GLY A 8 4.06 -3.79 -0.14
C GLY A 8 2.58 -3.93 0.19
N VAL A 9 2.18 -5.12 0.62
CA VAL A 9 0.80 -5.44 1.03
C VAL A 9 0.77 -6.38 2.23
N GLY A 10 -0.37 -6.47 2.89
CA GLY A 10 -0.61 -7.37 4.01
C GLY A 10 -0.26 -6.78 5.38
N ILE A 11 -0.04 -5.46 5.47
CA ILE A 11 0.24 -4.76 6.72
C ILE A 11 -0.92 -3.80 7.02
N PRO A 12 -1.44 -3.76 8.25
CA PRO A 12 -2.39 -2.74 8.66
C PRO A 12 -1.81 -1.33 8.49
N THR A 13 -2.43 -0.51 7.65
CA THR A 13 -2.07 0.88 7.37
C THR A 13 -3.19 1.82 7.76
N GLU A 14 -2.84 2.93 8.41
CA GLU A 14 -3.79 3.94 8.87
C GLU A 14 -4.55 4.56 7.69
N ARG A 15 -5.88 4.69 7.82
CA ARG A 15 -6.76 5.27 6.80
C ARG A 15 -7.50 6.50 7.29
N SER A 16 -7.97 6.46 8.53
CA SER A 16 -8.73 7.55 9.13
C SER A 16 -8.63 7.51 10.64
N TYR A 17 -8.74 8.69 11.24
CA TYR A 17 -8.62 8.88 12.68
C TYR A 17 -9.94 9.46 13.20
N VAL A 18 -10.39 8.99 14.36
CA VAL A 18 -11.45 9.66 15.10
C VAL A 18 -10.84 10.70 16.01
N TYR A 19 -11.35 11.92 15.93
CA TYR A 19 -10.89 13.05 16.72
C TYR A 19 -11.93 13.44 17.76
N LYS A 20 -11.48 13.73 18.98
CA LYS A 20 -12.28 14.38 20.02
C LYS A 20 -11.85 15.82 20.26
N LEU A 21 -12.81 16.64 20.69
CA LEU A 21 -12.55 18.01 21.10
C LEU A 21 -11.91 18.02 22.50
N SER A 22 -10.73 18.62 22.62
CA SER A 22 -10.04 18.84 23.89
C SER A 22 -10.06 20.33 24.24
N LEU A 23 -10.91 20.71 25.18
CA LEU A 23 -11.12 22.08 25.64
C LEU A 23 -10.02 22.57 26.62
N SER A 24 -8.88 21.89 26.69
CA SER A 24 -7.82 22.23 27.64
C SER A 24 -7.23 23.62 27.32
N ASN A 25 -7.35 24.54 28.28
CA ASN A 25 -7.03 25.97 28.15
C ASN A 25 -5.51 26.30 28.12
N ARG A 26 -4.67 25.34 27.75
CA ARG A 26 -3.21 25.54 27.66
C ARG A 26 -2.82 25.86 26.22
N CYS A 27 -2.71 27.16 25.96
CA CYS A 27 -2.10 27.83 24.80
C CYS A 27 -2.67 27.48 23.42
N LYS A 28 -3.38 28.42 22.75
CA LYS A 28 -3.62 28.52 21.28
C LYS A 28 -3.30 27.26 20.44
N SER A 29 -3.88 26.13 20.81
CA SER A 29 -3.51 24.79 20.35
C SER A 29 -4.68 24.21 19.57
N ILE A 30 -4.36 23.35 18.59
CA ILE A 30 -5.35 22.65 17.78
C ILE A 30 -6.29 21.89 18.74
N PRO A 31 -7.60 22.20 18.74
CA PRO A 31 -8.51 21.69 19.76
C PRO A 31 -8.92 20.23 19.54
N PHE A 32 -8.31 19.55 18.58
CA PHE A 32 -8.60 18.16 18.21
C PHE A 32 -7.47 17.25 18.67
N GLN A 33 -7.81 16.18 19.37
CA GLN A 33 -6.90 15.11 19.75
C GLN A 33 -7.45 13.78 19.26
N ILE A 34 -6.58 12.85 18.89
CA ILE A 34 -7.01 11.48 18.56
C ILE A 34 -7.64 10.91 19.82
N ASP A 35 -8.85 10.40 19.69
CA ASP A 35 -9.53 9.81 20.82
C ASP A 35 -8.98 8.40 21.07
N SER A 36 -8.16 8.27 22.10
CA SER A 36 -7.55 7.00 22.52
C SER A 36 -8.35 6.29 23.61
N SER A 37 -9.55 6.77 23.97
CA SER A 37 -10.30 6.26 25.13
C SER A 37 -11.28 5.12 24.85
N ALA A 38 -11.57 4.79 23.58
CA ALA A 38 -12.39 3.62 23.24
C ALA A 38 -11.54 2.48 22.64
N ASP A 39 -11.11 1.55 23.49
CA ASP A 39 -10.66 0.21 23.08
C ASP A 39 -11.82 -0.83 23.19
N GLU A 40 -13.08 -0.37 23.29
CA GLU A 40 -14.25 -1.21 23.59
C GLU A 40 -15.24 -1.41 22.43
N SER A 41 -14.80 -1.33 21.17
CA SER A 41 -15.64 -1.75 20.04
C SER A 41 -15.06 -3.00 19.40
N GLY A 42 -15.86 -4.06 19.33
CA GLY A 42 -15.47 -5.38 18.80
C GLY A 42 -15.23 -5.42 17.29
N ASP A 43 -14.92 -4.28 16.66
CA ASP A 43 -14.57 -4.18 15.24
C ASP A 43 -13.05 -4.28 15.08
N SER A 44 -12.58 -5.38 14.49
CA SER A 44 -11.14 -5.71 14.41
C SER A 44 -10.28 -4.68 13.67
N CYS A 45 -10.90 -3.80 12.89
CA CYS A 45 -10.24 -2.75 12.11
C CYS A 45 -10.04 -1.44 12.88
N LEU A 46 -10.62 -1.30 14.08
CA LEU A 46 -10.50 -0.11 14.93
C LEU A 46 -9.61 -0.42 16.13
N LYS A 47 -8.44 0.23 16.21
CA LYS A 47 -7.56 0.17 17.38
C LYS A 47 -7.24 1.58 17.82
N ARG A 48 -7.49 1.93 19.08
CA ARG A 48 -7.32 3.31 19.60
C ARG A 48 -7.99 4.37 18.70
N GLU A 49 -9.16 4.02 18.16
CA GLU A 49 -9.94 4.82 17.20
C GLU A 49 -9.22 5.26 15.92
N VAL A 50 -8.17 4.52 15.53
CA VAL A 50 -7.59 4.58 14.19
C VAL A 50 -8.17 3.44 13.37
N TYR A 51 -8.70 3.77 12.19
CA TYR A 51 -9.15 2.78 11.22
C TYR A 51 -7.99 2.34 10.35
N PHE A 52 -7.80 1.04 10.27
CA PHE A 52 -6.77 0.42 9.44
C PHE A 52 -7.36 -0.22 8.19
N VAL A 53 -6.57 -0.22 7.11
CA VAL A 53 -6.82 -0.97 5.88
C VAL A 53 -5.53 -1.65 5.42
N ASP A 54 -5.63 -2.50 4.41
CA ASP A 54 -4.45 -3.13 3.81
C ASP A 54 -3.52 -2.09 3.17
N GLY A 55 -2.21 -2.25 3.37
CA GLY A 55 -1.14 -1.39 2.85
C GLY A 55 0.24 -1.87 3.27
N ASP A 56 1.19 -0.93 3.31
CA ASP A 56 2.59 -1.16 3.63
C ASP A 56 3.00 -0.53 4.98
N GLU A 57 2.08 -0.42 5.95
CA GLU A 57 2.20 0.37 7.20
C GLU A 57 1.96 1.88 7.04
N SER A 58 2.35 2.49 5.90
CA SER A 58 2.27 3.95 5.69
C SER A 58 1.29 4.37 4.59
N VAL A 59 1.31 3.66 3.46
CA VAL A 59 0.54 3.94 2.26
C VAL A 59 -0.48 2.83 2.04
N PRO A 60 -1.79 3.16 2.02
CA PRO A 60 -2.83 2.17 1.73
C PRO A 60 -2.67 1.58 0.33
N VAL A 61 -3.01 0.29 0.16
CA VAL A 61 -3.03 -0.41 -1.13
C VAL A 61 -3.77 0.38 -2.20
N LEU A 62 -4.89 1.02 -1.82
CA LEU A 62 -5.67 1.83 -2.75
C LEU A 62 -4.84 2.98 -3.36
N SER A 63 -3.99 3.64 -2.57
CA SER A 63 -3.13 4.72 -3.06
C SER A 63 -1.98 4.17 -3.91
N ALA A 64 -1.37 3.05 -3.49
CA ALA A 64 -0.20 2.48 -4.16
C ALA A 64 -0.55 1.80 -5.49
N GLY A 65 -1.71 1.13 -5.56
CA GLY A 65 -2.06 0.23 -6.66
C GLY A 65 -3.09 0.76 -7.66
N PHE A 66 -3.91 1.77 -7.32
CA PHE A 66 -5.07 2.15 -8.13
C PHE A 66 -4.71 2.53 -9.58
N MET A 67 -3.63 3.27 -9.75
CA MET A 67 -3.22 3.71 -11.08
C MET A 67 -2.83 2.54 -11.96
N CYS A 68 -1.99 1.60 -11.52
CA CYS A 68 -1.69 0.41 -12.33
C CYS A 68 -2.88 -0.54 -12.48
N ALA A 69 -3.80 -0.61 -11.51
CA ALA A 69 -4.97 -1.47 -11.59
C ALA A 69 -6.00 -0.99 -12.61
N LYS A 70 -6.21 0.33 -12.71
CA LYS A 70 -7.29 0.91 -13.52
C LYS A 70 -6.87 2.16 -14.28
N GLY A 71 -6.25 3.14 -13.62
CA GLY A 71 -5.96 4.44 -14.22
C GLY A 71 -5.10 4.35 -15.49
N TRP A 72 -4.01 3.61 -15.42
CA TRP A 72 -3.05 3.39 -16.50
C TRP A 72 -3.27 2.07 -17.26
N ARG A 73 -4.29 1.28 -16.89
CA ARG A 73 -4.53 -0.01 -17.53
C ARG A 73 -5.12 0.19 -18.93
N GLY A 74 -4.40 -0.27 -19.95
CA GLY A 74 -4.78 -0.07 -21.34
C GLY A 74 -4.63 1.39 -21.80
N ARG A 75 -5.39 1.77 -22.83
CA ARG A 75 -5.36 3.14 -23.37
C ARG A 75 -6.42 4.00 -22.70
N THR A 76 -5.97 4.92 -21.85
CA THR A 76 -6.83 5.83 -21.07
C THR A 76 -6.31 7.27 -21.21
N ARG A 77 -7.03 8.25 -20.71
CA ARG A 77 -6.57 9.65 -20.56
C ARG A 77 -5.34 9.78 -19.67
N PHE A 78 -5.09 8.82 -18.78
CA PHE A 78 -3.94 8.79 -17.88
C PHE A 78 -2.77 7.98 -18.46
N ASN A 79 -3.02 7.14 -19.47
CA ASN A 79 -2.02 6.41 -20.25
C ASN A 79 -2.37 6.47 -21.75
N PRO A 80 -2.20 7.65 -22.40
CA PRO A 80 -2.65 7.87 -23.78
C PRO A 80 -1.87 7.03 -24.80
N SER A 81 -0.65 6.61 -24.44
CA SER A 81 0.22 5.76 -25.24
C SER A 81 -0.11 4.26 -25.11
N GLY A 82 -0.99 3.88 -24.18
CA GLY A 82 -1.33 2.47 -23.94
C GLY A 82 -0.13 1.64 -23.51
N ILE A 83 0.81 2.22 -22.76
CA ILE A 83 1.99 1.53 -22.25
C ILE A 83 1.55 0.34 -21.38
N ALA A 84 2.14 -0.84 -21.59
CA ALA A 84 1.85 -2.01 -20.78
C ALA A 84 2.15 -1.73 -19.30
N THR A 85 1.23 -2.12 -18.43
CA THR A 85 1.25 -1.83 -16.99
C THR A 85 1.15 -3.13 -16.20
N TYR A 86 2.04 -3.29 -15.23
CA TYR A 86 2.12 -4.47 -14.38
C TYR A 86 2.09 -4.10 -12.90
N ILE A 87 1.33 -4.86 -12.11
CA ILE A 87 1.28 -4.76 -10.66
C ILE A 87 2.14 -5.86 -10.06
N ARG A 88 3.04 -5.49 -9.15
CA ARG A 88 3.91 -6.41 -8.43
C ARG A 88 3.81 -6.15 -6.93
N GLU A 89 2.98 -6.95 -6.27
CA GLU A 89 2.79 -6.86 -4.83
C GLU A 89 3.77 -7.74 -4.07
N PHE A 90 4.28 -7.20 -2.96
CA PHE A 90 5.18 -7.88 -2.05
C PHE A 90 4.48 -8.10 -0.72
N ARG A 91 3.95 -9.30 -0.53
CA ARG A 91 3.26 -9.68 0.70
C ARG A 91 4.25 -9.70 1.86
N HIS A 92 4.01 -8.87 2.87
CA HIS A 92 4.85 -8.79 4.05
C HIS A 92 4.90 -10.14 4.78
N LYS A 93 6.12 -10.57 5.11
CA LYS A 93 6.37 -11.64 6.06
C LYS A 93 7.27 -11.10 7.17
N PRO A 94 6.88 -11.28 8.45
CA PRO A 94 7.73 -10.88 9.56
C PRO A 94 9.02 -11.74 9.55
N PRO A 95 10.15 -11.18 10.01
CA PRO A 95 11.40 -11.94 10.13
C PRO A 95 11.20 -13.18 11.02
N ALA A 96 11.83 -14.29 10.65
CA ALA A 96 11.69 -15.56 11.36
C ALA A 96 12.43 -15.54 12.71
N SER A 97 13.40 -14.63 12.87
CA SER A 97 14.19 -14.47 14.09
C SER A 97 14.54 -13.01 14.35
N PHE A 98 14.68 -12.64 15.63
CA PHE A 98 15.17 -11.33 16.06
C PHE A 98 16.55 -10.99 15.50
N LEU A 99 17.39 -12.00 15.22
CA LEU A 99 18.73 -11.83 14.64
C LEU A 99 18.72 -11.46 13.15
N GLU A 100 17.59 -11.65 12.46
CA GLU A 100 17.45 -11.39 11.02
C GLU A 100 17.26 -9.89 10.71
N GLY A 101 17.12 -9.06 11.75
CA GLY A 101 16.97 -7.62 11.61
C GLY A 101 15.75 -7.25 10.78
N ARG A 102 15.96 -6.55 9.66
CA ARG A 102 14.92 -6.19 8.69
C ARG A 102 14.75 -7.37 7.74
N GLY A 103 13.69 -8.16 7.93
CA GLY A 103 13.48 -9.42 7.20
C GLY A 103 13.53 -9.28 5.68
N LEU A 104 14.12 -10.26 5.00
CA LEU A 104 14.34 -10.29 3.55
C LEU A 104 13.05 -10.32 2.70
N GLU A 105 11.92 -10.58 3.35
CA GLU A 105 10.59 -10.61 2.74
C GLU A 105 9.66 -9.54 3.36
N SER A 106 10.22 -8.47 3.96
CA SER A 106 9.41 -7.38 4.49
C SER A 106 8.73 -6.60 3.36
N GLY A 107 7.42 -6.38 3.51
CA GLY A 107 6.63 -5.49 2.68
C GLY A 107 6.34 -4.13 3.34
N ALA A 108 7.04 -3.77 4.43
CA ALA A 108 6.81 -2.50 5.11
C ALA A 108 7.42 -1.33 4.33
N HIS A 109 6.81 -0.15 4.44
CA HIS A 109 7.06 1.00 3.57
C HIS A 109 8.55 1.32 3.35
N VAL A 110 9.34 1.30 4.43
CA VAL A 110 10.79 1.56 4.37
C VAL A 110 11.58 0.28 4.09
N ASP A 111 11.19 -0.82 4.72
CA ASP A 111 11.95 -2.07 4.69
C ASP A 111 11.81 -2.84 3.37
N ILE A 112 10.81 -2.50 2.54
CA ILE A 112 10.60 -3.11 1.23
C ILE A 112 11.80 -2.91 0.29
N MET A 113 12.63 -1.88 0.53
CA MET A 113 13.89 -1.68 -0.19
C MET A 113 14.92 -2.79 0.05
N GLY A 114 14.79 -3.53 1.16
CA GLY A 114 15.58 -4.73 1.46
C GLY A 114 14.90 -6.04 1.05
N ASN A 115 13.72 -5.98 0.42
CA ASN A 115 12.99 -7.17 0.01
C ASN A 115 13.68 -7.84 -1.18
N GLY A 116 14.10 -9.09 -1.01
CA GLY A 116 14.86 -9.82 -2.03
C GLY A 116 14.11 -9.98 -3.35
N ALA A 117 12.80 -10.24 -3.30
CA ALA A 117 11.99 -10.38 -4.51
C ALA A 117 11.80 -9.04 -5.23
N LEU A 118 11.70 -7.93 -4.50
CA LEU A 118 11.64 -6.60 -5.11
C LEU A 118 12.94 -6.26 -5.81
N ILE A 119 14.07 -6.49 -5.13
CA ILE A 119 15.41 -6.26 -5.69
C ILE A 119 15.60 -7.12 -6.95
N GLU A 120 15.18 -8.39 -6.93
CA GLU A 120 15.23 -9.26 -8.10
C GLU A 120 14.42 -8.68 -9.26
N ASP A 121 13.15 -8.31 -9.04
CA ASP A 121 12.30 -7.73 -10.08
C ASP A 121 12.94 -6.45 -10.68
N VAL A 122 13.47 -5.55 -9.85
CA VAL A 122 14.16 -4.33 -10.29
C VAL A 122 15.41 -4.64 -11.12
N LEU A 123 16.25 -5.58 -10.68
CA LEU A 123 17.47 -5.97 -11.40
C LEU A 123 17.14 -6.64 -12.73
N ARG A 124 16.11 -7.47 -12.79
CA ARG A 124 15.67 -8.13 -14.03
C ARG A 124 15.14 -7.11 -15.04
N VAL A 125 14.33 -6.14 -14.60
CA VAL A 125 13.87 -5.03 -15.46
C VAL A 125 15.05 -4.19 -15.95
N ALA A 126 16.00 -3.85 -15.07
CA ALA A 126 17.21 -3.12 -15.46
C ALA A 126 18.09 -3.89 -16.46
N ALA A 127 18.09 -5.22 -16.39
CA ALA A 127 18.76 -6.11 -17.35
C ALA A 127 17.98 -6.30 -18.67
N GLY A 128 16.80 -5.69 -18.83
CA GLY A 128 16.00 -5.72 -20.05
C GLY A 128 14.90 -6.78 -20.09
N ALA A 129 14.62 -7.46 -18.97
CA ALA A 129 13.49 -8.38 -18.90
C ALA A 129 12.16 -7.62 -18.99
N THR A 130 11.21 -8.20 -19.72
CA THR A 130 9.84 -7.71 -19.92
C THR A 130 8.91 -8.16 -18.80
N GLY A 131 7.76 -7.50 -18.67
CA GLY A 131 6.81 -7.84 -17.60
C GLY A 131 6.26 -9.26 -17.74
N ALA A 132 6.16 -9.78 -18.97
CA ALA A 132 5.81 -11.17 -19.24
C ALA A 132 6.88 -12.15 -18.70
N GLU A 133 8.17 -11.83 -18.85
CA GLU A 133 9.28 -12.66 -18.33
C GLU A 133 9.38 -12.63 -16.80
N LEU A 134 8.88 -11.57 -16.16
CA LEU A 134 8.71 -11.48 -14.70
C LEU A 134 7.45 -12.23 -14.20
N GLY A 135 6.65 -12.83 -15.10
CA GLY A 135 5.43 -13.55 -14.77
C GLY A 135 4.16 -12.71 -14.76
N GLY A 136 4.20 -11.47 -15.27
CA GLY A 136 3.05 -10.58 -15.39
C GLY A 136 2.62 -9.96 -14.06
N ASP A 137 1.31 -9.79 -13.89
CA ASP A 137 0.74 -9.26 -12.66
C ASP A 137 0.86 -10.26 -11.51
N LYS A 138 1.33 -9.77 -10.36
CA LYS A 138 1.38 -10.47 -9.08
C LYS A 138 0.59 -9.67 -8.06
N ILE A 139 -0.63 -10.13 -7.79
CA ILE A 139 -1.63 -9.44 -6.95
C ILE A 139 -2.10 -10.40 -5.85
N TYR A 140 -2.02 -9.94 -4.60
CA TYR A 140 -2.52 -10.58 -3.40
C TYR A 140 -3.68 -9.81 -2.77
N SER A 141 -3.71 -8.49 -2.95
CA SER A 141 -4.70 -7.59 -2.38
C SER A 141 -6.00 -7.56 -3.18
N ASP A 142 -7.01 -6.89 -2.61
CA ASP A 142 -8.29 -6.64 -3.27
C ASP A 142 -8.26 -5.44 -4.24
N ILE A 143 -7.09 -4.95 -4.66
CA ILE A 143 -6.95 -3.70 -5.42
C ILE A 143 -7.82 -3.66 -6.69
N VAL A 144 -7.94 -4.78 -7.42
CA VAL A 144 -8.77 -4.86 -8.63
C VAL A 144 -10.24 -4.57 -8.28
N ARG A 145 -10.78 -5.26 -7.29
CA ARG A 145 -12.14 -5.07 -6.78
C ARG A 145 -12.35 -3.66 -6.22
N MET A 146 -11.37 -3.10 -5.51
CA MET A 146 -11.44 -1.71 -5.02
C MET A 146 -11.49 -0.72 -6.17
N SER A 147 -10.71 -0.94 -7.23
CA SER A 147 -10.63 -0.06 -8.39
C SER A 147 -11.93 -0.03 -9.19
N GLU A 148 -12.66 -1.16 -9.28
CA GLU A 148 -13.95 -1.25 -9.95
C GLU A 148 -14.99 -0.32 -9.31
N ARG A 149 -14.95 -0.18 -7.98
CA ARG A 149 -15.87 0.67 -7.21
C ARG A 149 -15.66 2.17 -7.42
N ILE A 150 -14.51 2.58 -7.98
CA ILE A 150 -14.19 3.99 -8.21
C ILE A 150 -14.69 4.40 -9.59
N ASN A 151 -15.71 5.26 -9.62
CA ASN A 151 -16.23 5.81 -10.85
C ASN A 151 -15.35 6.98 -11.31
N ILE A 152 -14.45 6.70 -12.26
CA ILE A 152 -13.61 7.71 -12.91
C ILE A 152 -13.72 7.55 -14.42
N ARG A 153 -13.75 8.67 -15.15
CA ARG A 153 -13.71 8.66 -16.61
C ARG A 153 -12.29 8.38 -17.07
N LEU A 154 -12.07 7.17 -17.60
CA LEU A 154 -10.82 6.74 -18.24
C LEU A 154 -10.67 7.35 -19.63
#